data_AF-A0A2W0B5V6-F1
#
_entry.id   AF-A0A2W0B5V6-F1
#
_cell.length_a   1.000
_cell.length_b   1.000
_cell.length_c   1.000
_cell.angle_alpha   90.00
_cell.angle_beta   90.00
_cell.angle_gamma   90.00
#
_symmetry.space_group_name_H-M   'P 1'
#
loop_
_entity.id
_entity.type
_entity.pdbx_description
1 polymer ?
#
loop_
_entity_poly.entity_id
_entity_poly.type
_entity_poly.pdbx_seq_one_letter_code
_entity_poly.pdbx_strand_id
1 'polypeptide(L)'
;MRLAIFVIVTTVALNAQNPTFSGPSDANPPVSRADIRIVRRAREILNSPTKWNRADNRECPATQTTYSLYCALEKATEEISKKFEHRGAAMQQARFVIDEDLAKGNHYEHRLMDYNNDPKTTFADVQRLFALLEQRIKKRIDTQKRQ
;
A
#
# COMPACT_ATOMS: atom_id res chain seq x y z
N MET A 1 -27.67 40.64 -47.91
CA MET A 1 -26.32 40.55 -47.32
C MET A 1 -26.49 40.08 -45.88
N ARG A 2 -26.07 38.84 -45.58
CA ARG A 2 -26.25 38.16 -44.28
C ARG A 2 -25.16 38.62 -43.31
N LEU A 3 -25.49 38.97 -42.07
CA LEU A 3 -24.50 39.15 -41.00
C LEU A 3 -24.81 38.19 -39.86
N ALA A 4 -23.79 37.42 -39.49
CA ALA A 4 -23.86 36.18 -38.74
C ALA A 4 -23.83 36.42 -37.22
N ILE A 5 -24.63 35.61 -36.50
CA ILE A 5 -24.63 35.52 -35.04
C ILE A 5 -23.49 34.58 -34.64
N PHE A 6 -22.51 35.09 -33.89
CA PHE A 6 -21.46 34.29 -33.27
C PHE A 6 -22.01 33.66 -31.97
N VAL A 7 -22.21 32.35 -31.97
CA VAL A 7 -22.50 31.57 -30.77
C VAL A 7 -21.18 31.08 -30.19
N ILE A 8 -20.81 31.58 -29.01
CA ILE A 8 -19.65 31.11 -28.26
C ILE A 8 -20.05 29.82 -27.56
N VAL A 9 -19.51 28.69 -28.04
CA VAL A 9 -19.64 27.39 -27.39
C VAL A 9 -18.49 27.24 -26.39
N THR A 10 -18.77 27.44 -25.10
CA THR A 10 -17.82 27.10 -24.03
C THR A 10 -17.84 25.60 -23.80
N THR A 11 -16.77 24.92 -24.19
CA THR A 11 -16.52 23.52 -23.88
C THR A 11 -16.14 23.38 -22.40
N VAL A 12 -17.05 22.84 -21.59
CA VAL A 12 -16.72 22.39 -20.24
C VAL A 12 -15.90 21.10 -20.36
N ALA A 13 -14.60 21.18 -20.10
CA ALA A 13 -13.77 19.99 -19.97
C ALA A 13 -14.16 19.27 -18.66
N LEU A 14 -14.89 18.17 -18.78
CA LEU A 14 -15.08 17.20 -17.70
C LEU A 14 -13.73 16.53 -17.43
N ASN A 15 -13.08 16.92 -16.32
CA ASN A 15 -11.96 16.16 -15.78
C ASN A 15 -12.48 14.78 -15.36
N ALA A 16 -12.16 13.76 -16.15
CA ALA A 16 -12.35 12.37 -15.76
C ALA A 16 -11.39 12.05 -14.60
N GLN A 17 -11.86 12.24 -13.37
CA GLN A 17 -11.28 11.57 -12.22
C GLN A 17 -11.54 10.09 -12.40
N ASN A 18 -10.56 9.33 -12.89
CA ASN A 18 -10.63 7.87 -12.88
C ASN A 18 -10.71 7.42 -11.42
N PRO A 19 -11.87 6.97 -10.91
CA PRO A 19 -11.90 6.40 -9.59
C PRO A 19 -11.33 5.01 -9.75
N THR A 20 -10.07 4.82 -9.34
CA THR A 20 -9.54 3.47 -9.12
C THR A 20 -10.35 2.84 -7.98
N PHE A 21 -11.52 2.27 -8.32
CA PHE A 21 -12.35 1.52 -7.40
C PHE A 21 -11.55 0.31 -6.96
N SER A 22 -11.09 0.34 -5.71
CA SER A 22 -10.20 -0.65 -5.15
C SER A 22 -10.93 -1.73 -4.35
N GLY A 23 -12.27 -1.77 -4.37
CA GLY A 23 -13.09 -2.64 -3.51
C GLY A 23 -13.28 -2.11 -2.09
N PRO A 24 -13.99 -2.86 -1.21
CA PRO A 24 -14.22 -2.48 0.18
C PRO A 24 -12.92 -2.20 0.95
N SER A 25 -12.98 -1.32 1.96
CA SER A 25 -11.80 -0.94 2.74
C SER A 25 -11.04 -2.15 3.30
N ASP A 26 -11.80 -3.15 3.74
CA ASP A 26 -11.32 -4.36 4.42
C ASP A 26 -11.38 -5.61 3.54
N ALA A 27 -11.25 -5.44 2.21
CA ALA A 27 -11.10 -6.57 1.30
C ALA A 27 -10.01 -7.54 1.80
N ASN A 28 -10.29 -8.84 1.78
CA ASN A 28 -9.37 -9.86 2.27
C ASN A 28 -9.06 -10.91 1.19
N PRO A 29 -8.36 -10.53 0.11
CA PRO A 29 -8.08 -11.43 -1.00
C PRO A 29 -7.26 -12.66 -0.55
N PRO A 30 -7.29 -13.76 -1.33
CA PRO A 30 -6.51 -14.95 -1.04
C PRO A 30 -5.01 -14.63 -1.08
N VAL A 31 -4.25 -15.20 -0.15
CA VAL A 31 -2.78 -15.09 -0.13
C VAL A 31 -2.11 -16.23 -0.89
N SER A 32 -0.88 -15.99 -1.33
CA SER A 32 -0.05 -16.92 -2.07
C SER A 32 1.39 -16.92 -1.58
N ARG A 33 2.19 -17.87 -2.07
CA ARG A 33 3.65 -17.86 -1.84
C ARG A 33 4.34 -16.64 -2.45
N ALA A 34 3.73 -15.97 -3.43
CA ALA A 34 4.28 -14.73 -3.98
C ALA A 34 4.24 -13.60 -2.94
N ASP A 35 3.20 -13.53 -2.12
CA ASP A 35 3.08 -12.52 -1.05
C ASP A 35 4.18 -12.66 0.00
N ILE A 36 4.62 -13.89 0.32
CA ILE A 36 5.80 -14.10 1.18
C ILE A 36 7.06 -13.47 0.57
N ARG A 37 7.27 -13.63 -0.75
CA ARG A 37 8.42 -13.04 -1.44
C ARG A 37 8.35 -11.52 -1.47
N ILE A 38 7.15 -10.95 -1.68
CA ILE A 38 6.90 -9.52 -1.62
C ILE A 38 7.29 -8.96 -0.24
N VAL A 39 6.84 -9.58 0.84
CA VAL A 39 7.12 -9.11 2.20
C VAL A 39 8.61 -9.15 2.52
N ARG A 40 9.30 -10.23 2.15
CA ARG A 40 10.75 -10.34 2.30
C ARG A 40 11.47 -9.27 1.50
N ARG A 41 11.03 -9.05 0.26
CA ARG A 41 11.63 -8.05 -0.60
C ARG A 41 11.42 -6.62 -0.08
N ALA A 42 10.23 -6.31 0.43
CA ALA A 42 9.97 -5.02 1.08
C ALA A 42 10.86 -4.80 2.30
N ARG A 43 11.08 -5.86 3.10
CA ARG A 43 12.00 -5.81 4.24
C ARG A 43 13.46 -5.57 3.83
N GLU A 44 13.90 -6.12 2.70
CA GLU A 44 15.23 -5.87 2.15
C GLU A 44 15.39 -4.45 1.60
N ILE A 45 14.35 -3.91 0.94
CA ILE A 45 14.32 -2.52 0.47
C ILE A 45 14.44 -1.56 1.65
N LEU A 46 13.71 -1.87 2.74
CA LEU A 46 13.65 -1.08 3.96
C LEU A 46 14.50 -1.69 5.07
N ASN A 47 15.78 -2.00 4.80
CA ASN A 47 16.64 -2.80 5.67
C ASN A 47 17.41 -2.03 6.76
N SER A 48 17.36 -0.70 6.77
CA SER A 48 18.09 0.13 7.73
C SER A 48 17.34 1.44 8.02
N PRO A 49 17.57 2.07 9.19
CA PRO A 49 16.94 3.35 9.54
C PRO A 49 17.20 4.44 8.50
N THR A 50 18.38 4.47 7.89
CA THR A 50 18.75 5.43 6.84
C THR A 50 17.99 5.25 5.53
N LYS A 51 17.32 4.11 5.34
CA LYS A 51 16.45 3.84 4.19
C LYS A 51 14.98 4.17 4.46
N TRP A 52 14.63 4.52 5.70
CA TRP A 52 13.24 4.73 6.08
C TRP A 52 12.80 6.17 5.94
N ASN A 53 11.81 6.40 5.08
CA ASN A 53 11.08 7.65 4.98
C ASN A 53 9.90 7.64 5.97
N ARG A 54 9.94 8.56 6.95
CA ARG A 54 8.89 8.76 7.96
C ARG A 54 7.81 9.78 7.59
N ALA A 55 7.89 10.33 6.38
CA ALA A 55 6.94 11.29 5.82
C ALA A 55 6.29 10.66 4.58
N ASP A 56 5.53 9.59 4.79
CA ASP A 56 4.77 8.93 3.74
C ASP A 56 3.60 9.81 3.29
N ASN A 57 3.55 10.10 2.00
CA ASN A 57 2.42 10.72 1.32
C ASN A 57 1.76 9.76 0.31
N ARG A 58 2.19 8.49 0.29
CA ARG A 58 1.80 7.43 -0.66
C ARG A 58 2.16 7.70 -2.12
N GLU A 59 3.07 8.64 -2.37
CA GLU A 59 3.70 8.81 -3.67
C GLU A 59 5.02 8.04 -3.66
N CYS A 60 5.22 7.15 -4.63
CA CYS A 60 6.37 6.27 -4.69
C CYS A 60 7.21 6.51 -5.95
N PRO A 61 8.01 7.60 -6.01
CA PRO A 61 8.85 7.88 -7.17
C PRO A 61 9.81 6.73 -7.47
N ALA A 62 9.98 6.39 -8.75
CA ALA A 62 10.89 5.32 -9.17
C ALA A 62 12.36 5.58 -8.77
N THR A 63 12.74 6.85 -8.62
CA THR A 63 14.10 7.30 -8.27
C THR A 63 14.34 7.44 -6.76
N GLN A 64 13.34 7.17 -5.91
CA GLN A 64 13.50 7.35 -4.47
C GLN A 64 14.54 6.39 -3.88
N THR A 65 15.37 6.90 -2.97
CA THR A 65 16.44 6.15 -2.31
C THR A 65 16.12 5.77 -0.87
N THR A 66 15.05 6.36 -0.32
CA THR A 66 14.42 6.08 0.97
C THR A 66 12.97 5.75 0.72
N TYR A 67 12.39 4.85 1.52
CA TYR A 67 11.06 4.29 1.29
C TYR A 67 10.20 4.42 2.54
N SER A 68 8.93 4.77 2.36
CA SER A 68 7.92 4.52 3.40
C SER A 68 7.56 3.04 3.44
N LEU A 69 6.82 2.61 4.47
CA LEU A 69 6.26 1.27 4.52
C LEU A 69 5.37 0.96 3.31
N TYR A 70 4.52 1.91 2.90
CA TYR A 70 3.66 1.78 1.72
C TYR A 70 4.49 1.59 0.46
N CYS A 71 5.47 2.47 0.22
CA CYS A 71 6.28 2.41 -0.99
C CYS A 71 7.23 1.21 -1.05
N ALA A 72 7.72 0.72 0.09
CA ALA A 72 8.51 -0.50 0.13
C ALA A 72 7.69 -1.73 -0.31
N LEU A 73 6.42 -1.81 0.14
CA LEU A 73 5.50 -2.88 -0.27
C LEU A 73 5.05 -2.76 -1.73
N GLU A 74 4.77 -1.55 -2.20
CA GLU A 74 4.43 -1.28 -3.60
C GLU A 74 5.58 -1.70 -4.52
N LYS A 75 6.78 -1.17 -4.30
CA LYS A 75 7.98 -1.52 -5.07
C LYS A 75 8.26 -3.01 -5.06
N ALA A 76 8.16 -3.67 -3.90
CA ALA A 76 8.36 -5.10 -3.79
C ALA A 76 7.30 -5.90 -4.58
N THR A 77 6.06 -5.43 -4.59
CA THR A 77 4.98 -6.03 -5.38
C THR A 77 5.30 -5.92 -6.87
N GLU A 78 5.66 -4.72 -7.34
CA GLU A 78 6.05 -4.51 -8.74
C GLU A 78 7.25 -5.35 -9.16
N GLU A 79 8.25 -5.51 -8.29
CA GLU A 79 9.43 -6.33 -8.57
C GLU A 79 9.08 -7.82 -8.71
N ILE A 80 8.17 -8.35 -7.89
CA ILE A 80 7.86 -9.78 -7.81
C ILE A 80 6.69 -10.24 -8.68
N SER A 81 5.60 -9.47 -8.75
CA SER A 81 4.37 -9.84 -9.46
C SER A 81 4.13 -9.04 -10.74
N LYS A 82 4.87 -7.94 -10.97
CA LYS A 82 4.66 -6.99 -12.07
C LYS A 82 3.27 -6.33 -12.09
N LYS A 83 2.48 -6.52 -11.04
CA LYS A 83 1.12 -6.00 -10.93
C LYS A 83 0.88 -5.53 -9.51
N PHE A 84 0.96 -4.22 -9.32
CA PHE A 84 0.55 -3.60 -8.07
C PHE A 84 -0.98 -3.44 -8.02
N GLU A 85 -1.56 -3.85 -6.89
CA GLU A 85 -2.95 -3.60 -6.56
C GLU A 85 -2.99 -3.00 -5.15
N HIS A 86 -3.60 -1.82 -5.00
CA HIS A 86 -3.66 -1.12 -3.72
C HIS A 86 -4.27 -1.96 -2.58
N ARG A 87 -5.21 -2.85 -2.93
CA ARG A 87 -5.84 -3.84 -2.03
C ARG A 87 -5.41 -5.27 -2.33
N GLY A 88 -4.25 -5.47 -2.94
CA GLY A 88 -3.62 -6.79 -3.08
C GLY A 88 -3.34 -7.43 -1.71
N ALA A 89 -3.12 -8.74 -1.71
CA ALA A 89 -3.06 -9.52 -0.47
C ALA A 89 -1.95 -9.07 0.47
N ALA A 90 -0.73 -8.85 0.00
CA ALA A 90 0.36 -8.31 0.83
C ALA A 90 0.01 -6.96 1.49
N MET A 91 -0.59 -6.03 0.73
CA MET A 91 -0.99 -4.71 1.24
C MET A 91 -2.09 -4.80 2.29
N GLN A 92 -3.14 -5.59 2.04
CA GLN A 92 -4.24 -5.76 3.01
C GLN A 92 -3.79 -6.50 4.27
N GLN A 93 -2.95 -7.53 4.14
CA GLN A 93 -2.43 -8.22 5.32
C GLN A 93 -1.54 -7.30 6.17
N ALA A 94 -0.77 -6.40 5.56
CA ALA A 94 0.01 -5.42 6.30
C ALA A 94 -0.88 -4.47 7.11
N ARG A 95 -1.98 -4.01 6.52
CA ARG A 95 -3.01 -3.20 7.20
C ARG A 95 -3.62 -3.94 8.39
N PHE A 96 -3.96 -5.21 8.24
CA PHE A 96 -4.51 -6.01 9.33
C PHE A 96 -3.51 -6.25 10.46
N VAL A 97 -2.22 -6.46 10.15
CA VAL A 97 -1.17 -6.55 11.19
C VAL A 97 -1.07 -5.25 12.00
N ILE A 98 -1.21 -4.09 11.35
CA ILE A 98 -1.22 -2.80 12.06
C ILE A 98 -2.41 -2.75 13.03
N ASP A 99 -3.62 -2.99 12.53
CA ASP A 99 -4.86 -2.88 13.32
C ASP A 99 -4.92 -3.90 14.48
N GLU A 100 -4.49 -5.13 14.23
CA GLU A 100 -4.72 -6.26 15.15
C GLU A 100 -3.56 -6.45 16.14
N ASP A 101 -2.31 -6.23 15.70
CA ASP A 101 -1.12 -6.67 16.43
C ASP A 101 -0.20 -5.54 16.91
N LEU A 102 -0.09 -4.43 16.16
CA LEU A 102 0.91 -3.38 16.43
C LEU A 102 0.34 -2.10 17.02
N ALA A 103 -0.85 -1.70 16.57
CA ALA A 103 -1.47 -0.44 16.91
C ALA A 103 -2.94 -0.66 17.31
N LYS A 104 -3.20 -1.73 18.06
CA LYS A 104 -4.55 -2.09 18.49
C LYS A 104 -5.22 -0.95 19.25
N GLY A 105 -6.36 -0.50 18.75
CA GLY A 105 -7.11 0.64 19.29
C GLY A 105 -6.72 1.99 18.72
N ASN A 106 -5.65 2.08 17.90
CA ASN A 106 -5.41 3.27 17.08
C ASN A 106 -6.34 3.22 15.86
N HIS A 107 -7.04 4.31 15.59
CA HIS A 107 -7.99 4.43 14.49
C HIS A 107 -7.37 5.18 13.31
N TYR A 108 -6.36 4.58 12.69
CA TYR A 108 -5.72 5.16 11.50
C TYR A 108 -6.66 5.11 10.28
N GLU A 109 -6.88 6.25 9.63
CA GLU A 109 -7.67 6.33 8.39
C GLU A 109 -6.91 5.73 7.20
N HIS A 110 -5.60 5.91 7.18
CA HIS A 110 -4.68 5.41 6.18
C HIS A 110 -3.61 4.54 6.83
N ARG A 111 -4.03 3.49 7.55
CA ARG A 111 -3.23 2.47 8.26
C ARG A 111 -1.74 2.42 7.94
N LEU A 112 -1.33 2.08 6.71
CA LEU A 112 0.09 1.98 6.32
C LEU A 112 0.84 3.33 6.42
N MET A 113 0.21 4.40 5.93
CA MET A 113 0.77 5.76 5.92
C MET A 113 0.81 6.33 7.34
N ASP A 114 -0.30 6.26 8.06
CA ASP A 114 -0.40 6.86 9.39
C ASP A 114 0.48 6.13 10.40
N TYR A 115 0.52 4.80 10.37
CA TYR A 115 1.43 4.02 11.20
C TYR A 115 2.90 4.33 10.86
N ASN A 116 3.24 4.49 9.58
CA ASN A 116 4.60 4.87 9.18
C ASN A 116 5.00 6.26 9.72
N ASN A 117 4.04 7.19 9.73
CA ASN A 117 4.26 8.59 10.08
C ASN A 117 4.09 8.88 11.58
N ASP A 118 3.51 7.97 12.36
CA ASP A 118 3.33 8.16 13.80
C ASP A 118 4.70 8.40 14.48
N PRO A 119 4.88 9.49 15.24
CA PRO A 119 6.11 9.76 15.98
C PRO A 119 6.52 8.63 16.92
N LYS A 120 5.56 7.84 17.42
CA LYS A 120 5.78 6.68 18.30
C LYS A 120 6.31 5.45 17.56
N THR A 121 6.07 5.35 16.25
CA THR A 121 6.58 4.22 15.46
C THR A 121 8.10 4.31 15.38
N THR A 122 8.79 3.21 15.66
CA THR A 122 10.24 3.10 15.51
C THR A 122 10.59 2.23 14.30
N PHE A 123 11.85 2.29 13.85
CA PHE A 123 12.31 1.42 12.77
C PHE A 123 12.25 -0.08 13.17
N ALA A 124 12.42 -0.37 14.47
CA ALA A 124 12.27 -1.73 14.99
C ALA A 124 10.83 -2.22 14.84
N ASP A 125 9.84 -1.37 15.06
CA ASP A 125 8.42 -1.71 14.87
C ASP A 125 8.08 -1.95 13.41
N VAL A 126 8.73 -1.22 12.49
CA VAL A 126 8.61 -1.48 11.04
C VAL A 126 9.19 -2.84 10.66
N GLN A 127 10.35 -3.21 11.22
CA GLN A 127 10.92 -4.55 11.00
C GLN A 127 10.04 -5.65 11.63
N ARG A 128 9.46 -5.37 12.80
CA ARG A 128 8.51 -6.27 13.47
C ARG A 128 7.26 -6.49 12.63
N LEU A 129 6.74 -5.44 11.97
CA LEU A 129 5.62 -5.54 11.05
C LEU A 129 5.90 -6.54 9.93
N PHE A 130 7.03 -6.47 9.26
CA PHE A 130 7.36 -7.44 8.20
C PHE A 130 7.46 -8.88 8.72
N ALA A 131 7.98 -9.08 9.93
CA ALA A 131 8.05 -10.39 10.55
C ALA A 131 6.65 -10.97 10.85
N LEU A 132 5.78 -10.18 11.46
CA LEU A 132 4.39 -10.57 11.75
C LEU A 132 3.59 -10.81 10.47
N LEU A 133 3.77 -9.96 9.48
CA LEU A 133 3.13 -10.06 8.18
C LEU A 133 3.51 -11.37 7.46
N GLU A 134 4.79 -11.74 7.42
CA GLU A 134 5.23 -13.01 6.84
C GLU A 134 4.61 -14.21 7.59
N GLN A 135 4.60 -14.18 8.92
CA GLN A 135 3.99 -15.23 9.74
C GLN A 135 2.48 -15.36 9.47
N ARG A 136 1.76 -14.24 9.42
CA ARG A 136 0.33 -14.20 9.11
C ARG A 136 0.01 -14.79 7.74
N ILE A 137 0.77 -14.40 6.72
CA ILE A 137 0.58 -14.92 5.35
C ILE A 137 0.84 -16.42 5.29
N LYS A 138 1.93 -16.91 5.91
CA LYS A 138 2.21 -18.36 5.99
C LYS A 138 1.04 -19.13 6.61
N LYS A 139 0.54 -18.65 7.75
CA LYS A 139 -0.62 -19.25 8.44
C LYS A 139 -1.86 -19.26 7.54
N ARG A 140 -2.18 -18.15 6.86
CA ARG A 140 -3.33 -18.08 5.94
C ARG A 140 -3.20 -19.02 4.74
N ILE A 141 -2.01 -19.17 4.16
CA ILE A 141 -1.79 -20.14 3.07
C ILE A 141 -2.13 -21.56 3.56
N ASP A 142 -1.70 -21.92 4.76
CA ASP A 142 -1.98 -23.24 5.33
C ASP A 142 -3.44 -23.44 5.71
N THR A 143 -4.15 -22.39 6.12
CA THR A 143 -5.61 -22.44 6.33
C THR A 143 -6.36 -22.57 5.01
N GLN A 144 -6.00 -21.80 3.99
CA GLN A 144 -6.64 -21.83 2.67
C GLN A 144 -6.53 -23.19 1.98
N LYS A 145 -5.44 -23.95 2.21
CA LYS A 145 -5.28 -25.31 1.65
C LYS A 145 -6.20 -26.36 2.28
N ARG A 146 -6.76 -26.08 3.46
CA ARG A 146 -7.64 -27.00 4.20
C ARG A 146 -9.12 -26.75 3.90
N GLN A 147 -9.41 -25.70 3.13
CA GLN A 147 -10.72 -25.34 2.63
C GLN A 147 -10.86 -25.91 1.21
#